data_AF-O52167-F1
#
_entry.id   AF-O52167-F1
#
_cell.length_a   1.000
_cell.length_b   1.000
_cell.length_c   1.000
_cell.angle_alpha   90.00
_cell.angle_beta   90.00
_cell.angle_gamma   90.00
#
_symmetry.space_group_name_H-M   'P 1'
#
loop_
_entity.id
_entity.type
_entity.pdbx_description
1 polymer ?
#
loop_
_entity_poly.entity_id
_entity_poly.type
_entity_poly.pdbx_seq_one_letter_code
_entity_poly.pdbx_strand_id
1 'polypeptide(L)'
;MIRKQKMHEWLSVMEVNFSRTAKHECRLSRRKIILKLGDSGFYNKRTESLEGAYGLRHIWDKHRVEIGATSAEDIVIFLESILLAGAEVLIDPKKGQNKAIVVESGTGMMILELKKPNGEDPYYSIITAYDRKSHPGTKLHTLI
;
A
#
# COMPACT_ATOMS: atom_id res chain seq x y z
N MET A 1 28.06 12.93 16.53
CA MET A 1 26.83 13.37 17.23
C MET A 1 25.79 13.71 16.17
N ILE A 2 24.99 12.73 15.73
CA ILE A 2 24.03 12.92 14.63
C ILE A 2 22.69 13.29 15.25
N ARG A 3 22.18 14.47 14.90
CA ARG A 3 20.93 15.05 15.41
C ARG A 3 19.74 14.16 14.99
N LYS A 4 18.97 13.67 15.96
CA LYS A 4 17.65 13.08 15.74
C LYS A 4 16.71 14.19 15.28
N GLN A 5 16.38 14.22 13.99
CA GLN A 5 15.39 15.12 13.43
C GLN A 5 14.00 14.56 13.75
N LYS A 6 13.18 15.35 14.47
CA LYS A 6 11.77 15.05 14.76
C LYS A 6 11.01 14.93 13.43
N MET A 7 10.56 13.72 13.08
CA MET A 7 9.55 13.52 12.04
C MET A 7 8.19 13.94 12.62
N HIS A 8 7.74 15.14 12.27
CA HIS A 8 6.36 15.56 12.46
C HIS A 8 5.46 14.87 11.41
N GLU A 9 4.21 14.61 11.80
CA GLU A 9 3.24 13.77 11.10
C GLU A 9 3.01 14.15 9.63
N TRP A 10 3.27 13.21 8.72
CA TRP A 10 2.79 13.25 7.34
C TRP A 10 1.77 12.13 7.15
N LEU A 11 0.48 12.48 7.13
CA LEU A 11 -0.60 11.62 6.64
C LEU A 11 -0.88 12.04 5.20
N SER A 12 -0.50 11.22 4.22
CA SER A 12 -0.97 11.40 2.85
C SER A 12 -2.26 10.60 2.66
N VAL A 13 -3.32 11.29 2.27
CA VAL A 13 -4.63 10.72 1.97
C VAL A 13 -4.83 10.79 0.47
N MET A 14 -4.98 9.64 -0.17
CA MET A 14 -5.29 9.53 -1.59
C MET A 14 -6.75 9.12 -1.74
N GLU A 15 -7.53 9.89 -2.50
CA GLU A 15 -8.88 9.53 -2.92
C GLU A 15 -8.83 9.01 -4.36
N VAL A 16 -9.18 7.74 -4.54
CA VAL A 16 -9.21 7.09 -5.86
C VAL A 16 -10.66 6.72 -6.20
N ASN A 17 -11.12 7.21 -7.36
CA ASN A 17 -12.46 6.92 -7.86
C ASN A 17 -12.42 5.72 -8.82
N PHE A 18 -13.21 4.69 -8.53
CA PHE A 18 -13.37 3.50 -9.38
C PHE A 18 -14.71 3.59 -10.09
N SER A 19 -14.75 3.29 -11.39
CA SER A 19 -16.03 3.20 -12.10
C SER A 19 -16.62 1.80 -12.03
N ARG A 20 -17.95 1.72 -12.09
CA ARG A 20 -18.70 0.46 -12.01
C ARG A 20 -18.49 -0.37 -13.28
N THR A 21 -17.83 -1.52 -13.18
CA THR A 21 -18.11 -2.64 -14.10
C THR A 21 -18.01 -4.01 -13.43
N ALA A 22 -19.02 -4.83 -13.76
CA ALA A 22 -19.23 -6.27 -13.56
C ALA A 22 -19.51 -6.81 -12.13
N LYS A 23 -20.74 -7.32 -11.97
CA LYS A 23 -21.38 -8.32 -11.06
C LYS A 23 -20.76 -8.78 -9.72
N HIS A 24 -19.50 -8.52 -9.41
CA HIS A 24 -18.94 -8.57 -8.08
C HIS A 24 -18.63 -7.12 -7.66
N GLU A 25 -19.35 -6.63 -6.66
CA GLU A 25 -19.15 -5.29 -6.10
C GLU A 25 -17.68 -5.12 -5.68
N CYS A 26 -16.88 -4.45 -6.51
CA CYS A 26 -15.52 -4.08 -6.16
C CYS A 26 -15.62 -2.99 -5.08
N ARG A 27 -15.57 -3.41 -3.80
CA ARG A 27 -15.73 -2.56 -2.60
C ARG A 27 -14.68 -1.46 -2.43
N LEU A 28 -13.80 -1.31 -3.43
CA LEU A 28 -12.85 -0.21 -3.57
C LEU A 28 -13.51 1.10 -3.98
N SER A 29 -14.62 1.04 -4.72
CA SER A 29 -15.29 2.25 -5.18
C SER A 29 -15.74 3.07 -3.97
N ARG A 30 -15.11 4.23 -3.73
CA ARG A 30 -15.44 5.27 -2.73
C ARG A 30 -14.76 5.16 -1.35
N ARG A 31 -13.70 4.37 -1.18
CA ARG A 31 -12.96 4.35 0.10
C ARG A 31 -11.61 5.05 -0.03
N LYS A 32 -11.24 5.77 1.04
CA LYS A 32 -9.93 6.42 1.14
C LYS A 32 -8.82 5.38 1.15
N ILE A 33 -7.73 5.67 0.45
CA ILE A 33 -6.47 4.93 0.55
C ILE A 33 -5.53 5.79 1.40
N ILE A 34 -5.00 5.21 2.47
CA ILE A 34 -4.19 5.93 3.47
C ILE A 34 -2.80 5.31 3.54
N LEU A 35 -1.78 6.14 3.36
CA LEU A 35 -0.41 5.81 3.69
C LEU A 35 -0.12 6.20 5.13
N LYS A 36 0.06 5.21 6.00
CA LYS A 36 0.55 5.45 7.36
C LYS A 36 2.08 5.59 7.34
N LEU A 37 2.62 6.46 8.19
CA LEU A 37 4.07 6.61 8.39
C LEU A 37 4.76 5.29 8.72
N GLY A 38 4.08 4.45 9.48
CA GLY A 38 4.57 3.14 9.86
C GLY A 38 3.80 2.61 11.05
N ASP A 39 3.22 1.40 10.97
CA ASP A 39 2.85 0.69 12.19
C ASP A 39 4.12 0.18 12.88
N SER A 40 4.10 0.13 14.21
CA SER A 40 5.21 -0.35 15.05
C SER A 40 5.56 -1.80 14.69
N GLY A 41 6.59 -1.98 13.86
CA GLY A 41 7.27 -3.26 13.74
C GLY A 41 8.14 -3.55 14.95
N PHE A 42 8.48 -4.81 15.17
CA PHE A 42 9.52 -5.20 16.11
C PHE A 42 10.76 -5.65 15.35
N TYR A 43 11.94 -5.32 15.86
CA TYR A 43 13.18 -5.84 15.29
C TYR A 43 13.40 -7.28 15.77
N ASN A 44 13.26 -8.25 14.87
CA ASN A 44 13.61 -9.63 15.15
C ASN A 44 15.14 -9.76 15.10
N LYS A 45 15.75 -9.88 16.28
CA LYS A 45 17.20 -10.05 16.45
C LYS A 45 17.74 -11.35 15.83
N ARG A 46 16.91 -12.40 15.73
CA ARG A 46 17.33 -13.70 15.19
C ARG A 46 17.50 -13.67 13.67
N THR A 47 16.61 -12.96 13.00
CA THR A 47 16.62 -12.81 11.53
C THR A 47 17.25 -11.50 11.07
N GLU A 48 17.71 -10.68 12.02
CA GLU A 48 18.21 -9.32 11.81
C GLU A 48 17.28 -8.47 10.92
N SER A 49 15.97 -8.55 11.19
CA SER A 49 14.97 -7.95 10.30
C SER A 49 13.85 -7.27 11.08
N LEU A 50 13.36 -6.13 10.58
CA LEU A 50 12.12 -5.52 11.05
C LEU A 50 10.94 -6.36 10.59
N GLU A 51 10.22 -6.92 11.55
CA GLU A 51 8.99 -7.69 11.36
C GLU A 51 7.79 -6.85 11.81
N GLY A 52 6.64 -7.04 11.16
CA GLY A 52 5.39 -6.36 11.55
C GLY A 52 5.32 -4.86 11.28
N ALA A 53 6.36 -4.24 10.71
CA ALA A 53 6.28 -2.87 10.18
C ALA A 53 5.49 -2.89 8.86
N TYR A 54 4.57 -1.93 8.70
CA TYR A 54 3.76 -1.73 7.49
C TYR A 54 3.68 -0.24 7.14
N GLY A 55 3.33 0.10 5.91
CA GLY A 55 3.21 1.48 5.44
C GLY A 55 4.55 2.07 5.00
N LEU A 56 4.68 3.39 5.09
CA LEU A 56 5.83 4.14 4.56
C LEU A 56 7.17 3.63 5.12
N ARG A 57 7.25 3.38 6.42
CA ARG A 57 8.47 2.86 7.06
C ARG A 57 8.90 1.51 6.50
N HIS A 58 7.95 0.61 6.24
CA HIS A 58 8.26 -0.69 5.66
C HIS A 58 8.80 -0.56 4.23
N ILE A 59 8.13 0.28 3.41
CA ILE A 59 8.57 0.57 2.04
C ILE A 59 9.97 1.19 2.06
N TRP A 60 10.22 2.15 2.95
CA TRP A 60 11.52 2.79 3.10
C TRP A 60 12.62 1.80 3.50
N ASP A 61 12.36 0.93 4.47
CA ASP A 61 13.39 0.03 5.01
C ASP A 61 13.66 -1.17 4.09
N LYS A 62 12.65 -1.64 3.35
CA LYS A 62 12.75 -2.87 2.53
C LYS A 62 12.86 -2.61 1.04
N HIS A 63 12.21 -1.56 0.55
CA HIS A 63 11.92 -1.39 -0.88
C HIS A 63 12.51 -0.09 -1.46
N ARG A 64 13.03 0.84 -0.66
CA ARG A 64 13.56 2.12 -1.21
C ARG A 64 14.62 1.94 -2.29
N VAL A 65 15.47 0.92 -2.17
CA VAL A 65 16.57 0.68 -3.11
C VAL A 65 16.05 0.16 -4.45
N GLU A 66 15.12 -0.79 -4.43
CA GLU A 66 14.54 -1.37 -5.65
C GLU A 66 13.63 -0.38 -6.39
N ILE A 67 12.91 0.50 -5.69
CA ILE A 67 12.06 1.53 -6.32
C ILE A 67 12.83 2.82 -6.64
N GLY A 68 14.13 2.89 -6.32
CA GLY A 68 14.97 4.06 -6.57
C GLY A 68 14.65 5.29 -5.70
N ALA A 69 13.99 5.12 -4.56
CA ALA A 69 13.60 6.23 -3.68
C ALA A 69 14.77 6.73 -2.83
N THR A 70 14.99 8.03 -2.87
CA THR A 70 15.99 8.77 -2.08
C THR A 70 15.37 9.60 -0.96
N SER A 71 14.06 9.83 -1.03
CA SER A 71 13.25 10.59 -0.08
C SER A 71 11.89 9.93 0.17
N ALA A 72 11.18 10.38 1.21
CA ALA A 72 9.83 9.88 1.50
C ALA A 72 8.85 10.30 0.40
N GLU A 73 9.08 11.48 -0.18
CA GLU A 73 8.34 12.03 -1.31
C GLU A 73 8.46 11.14 -2.55
N ASP A 74 9.63 10.57 -2.83
CA ASP A 74 9.82 9.62 -3.94
C ASP A 74 8.92 8.38 -3.78
N ILE A 75 8.71 7.92 -2.53
CA ILE A 75 7.80 6.80 -2.25
C ILE A 75 6.35 7.21 -2.56
N VAL A 76 5.95 8.43 -2.19
CA VAL A 76 4.60 8.94 -2.49
C VAL A 76 4.39 9.01 -4.00
N ILE A 77 5.35 9.57 -4.75
CA ILE A 77 5.32 9.65 -6.21
C ILE A 77 5.19 8.25 -6.83
N PHE A 78 5.95 7.27 -6.32
CA PHE A 78 5.85 5.88 -6.77
C PHE A 78 4.48 5.26 -6.50
N LEU A 79 3.88 5.53 -5.33
CA LEU A 79 2.54 5.04 -5.01
C LEU A 79 1.47 5.66 -5.93
N GLU A 80 1.59 6.96 -6.24
CA GLU A 80 0.72 7.64 -7.20
C GLU A 80 0.84 7.05 -8.59
N SER A 81 2.06 6.70 -9.02
CA SER A 81 2.27 6.09 -10.34
C SER A 81 1.64 4.70 -10.46
N ILE A 82 1.49 3.98 -9.34
CA ILE A 82 0.76 2.70 -9.30
C ILE A 82 -0.75 2.90 -9.40
N LEU A 83 -1.29 4.00 -8.87
CA LEU A 83 -2.73 4.31 -8.85
C LEU A 83 -3.23 4.99 -10.13
N LEU A 84 -2.52 4.83 -11.25
CA LEU A 84 -2.93 5.37 -12.54
C LEU A 84 -3.99 4.49 -13.22
N ALA A 85 -4.74 5.11 -14.14
CA ALA A 85 -5.68 4.40 -15.01
C ALA A 85 -4.96 3.24 -15.74
N GLY A 86 -5.64 2.09 -15.82
CA GLY A 86 -5.08 0.85 -16.33
C GLY A 86 -4.50 -0.08 -15.26
N ALA A 87 -4.33 0.37 -14.01
CA ALA A 87 -3.88 -0.52 -12.94
C ALA A 87 -4.90 -1.62 -12.64
N GLU A 88 -4.43 -2.84 -12.46
CA GLU A 88 -5.22 -4.01 -12.15
C GLU A 88 -5.43 -4.16 -10.65
N VAL A 89 -6.67 -4.45 -10.27
CA VAL A 89 -7.05 -4.80 -8.91
C VAL A 89 -7.18 -6.30 -8.83
N LEU A 90 -6.37 -6.93 -7.98
CA LEU A 90 -6.34 -8.37 -7.79
C LEU A 90 -6.74 -8.73 -6.35
N ILE A 91 -7.38 -9.90 -6.19
CA ILE A 91 -7.46 -10.59 -4.90
C ILE A 91 -6.53 -11.79 -4.88
N ASP A 92 -5.65 -11.84 -3.88
CA ASP A 92 -4.85 -13.02 -3.56
C ASP A 92 -5.49 -13.77 -2.37
N PRO A 93 -6.10 -14.96 -2.58
CA PRO A 93 -6.71 -15.75 -1.50
C PRO A 93 -5.70 -16.30 -0.49
N LYS A 94 -4.39 -16.29 -0.81
CA LYS A 94 -3.33 -16.65 0.12
C LYS A 94 -3.03 -15.54 1.13
N LYS A 95 -3.38 -14.29 0.82
CA LYS A 95 -3.34 -13.19 1.77
C LYS A 95 -4.58 -13.30 2.66
N GLY A 96 -4.41 -13.21 3.98
CA GLY A 96 -5.52 -13.36 4.93
C GLY A 96 -6.73 -12.47 4.60
N GLN A 97 -7.92 -12.86 5.07
CA GLN A 97 -9.22 -12.32 4.62
C GLN A 97 -9.35 -10.78 4.61
N ASN A 98 -8.57 -10.04 5.39
CA ASN A 98 -8.59 -8.58 5.42
C ASN A 98 -7.50 -7.89 4.58
N LYS A 99 -6.48 -8.62 4.10
CA LYS A 99 -5.21 -8.09 3.55
C LYS A 99 -5.07 -8.15 2.02
N ALA A 100 -6.15 -8.43 1.31
CA ALA A 100 -6.03 -9.10 0.03
C ALA A 100 -6.32 -8.24 -1.19
N ILE A 101 -6.21 -6.91 -1.13
CA ILE A 101 -6.29 -6.11 -2.36
C ILE A 101 -4.89 -5.76 -2.82
N VAL A 102 -4.53 -6.26 -3.99
CA VAL A 102 -3.32 -5.87 -4.70
C VAL A 102 -3.72 -4.93 -5.81
N VAL A 103 -3.04 -3.79 -5.91
CA VAL A 103 -3.12 -2.90 -7.07
C VAL A 103 -1.81 -3.00 -7.81
N GLU A 104 -1.86 -3.39 -9.08
CA GLU A 104 -0.69 -3.61 -9.93
C GLU A 104 -0.79 -2.74 -11.18
N SER A 105 0.32 -2.15 -11.60
CA SER A 105 0.41 -1.34 -12.80
C SER A 105 1.71 -1.62 -13.57
N GLY A 106 1.89 -0.94 -14.70
CA GLY A 106 3.16 -0.95 -15.43
C GLY A 106 4.35 -0.41 -14.63
N THR A 107 4.14 0.33 -13.54
CA THR A 107 5.23 0.90 -12.72
C THR A 107 5.56 0.07 -11.49
N GLY A 108 4.64 -0.74 -10.98
CA GLY A 108 4.85 -1.56 -9.78
C GLY A 108 3.54 -2.04 -9.15
N MET A 109 3.63 -2.53 -7.92
CA MET A 109 2.49 -3.05 -7.17
C MET A 109 2.41 -2.49 -5.75
N MET A 110 1.20 -2.40 -5.21
CA MET A 110 0.94 -2.11 -3.80
C MET A 110 -0.06 -3.09 -3.19
N ILE A 111 0.08 -3.34 -1.90
CA ILE A 111 -0.80 -4.21 -1.12
C ILE A 111 -1.59 -3.37 -0.12
N LEU A 112 -2.90 -3.54 -0.13
CA LEU A 112 -3.85 -2.82 0.70
C LEU A 112 -4.55 -3.77 1.68
N GLU A 113 -4.76 -3.29 2.90
CA GLU A 113 -5.64 -3.94 3.89
C GLU A 113 -6.84 -3.07 4.20
N LEU A 114 -8.02 -3.70 4.22
CA LEU A 114 -9.24 -3.03 4.61
C LEU A 114 -9.28 -2.89 6.14
N LYS A 115 -9.23 -1.64 6.62
CA LYS A 115 -9.46 -1.31 8.03
C LYS A 115 -10.92 -0.92 8.23
N LYS A 116 -11.49 -1.38 9.34
CA LYS A 116 -12.87 -1.08 9.78
C LYS A 116 -12.83 -0.61 11.24
N PRO A 117 -12.43 0.65 11.50
CA PRO A 117 -12.42 1.17 12.86
C PRO A 117 -13.85 1.27 13.40
N ASN A 118 -14.00 1.22 14.72
CA ASN A 118 -15.32 1.32 15.34
C ASN A 118 -15.82 2.77 15.30
N GLY A 119 -16.98 3.00 14.67
CA GLY A 119 -17.58 4.35 14.58
C GLY A 119 -16.96 5.27 13.51
N GLU A 120 -16.06 4.76 12.67
CA GLU A 120 -15.46 5.51 11.55
C GLU A 120 -15.70 4.80 10.22
N ASP A 121 -15.59 5.55 9.12
CA ASP A 121 -15.71 4.99 7.78
C ASP A 121 -14.57 4.00 7.48
N PRO A 122 -14.85 2.82 6.90
CA PRO A 122 -13.82 1.89 6.47
C PRO A 122 -12.88 2.51 5.42
N TYR A 123 -11.58 2.24 5.55
CA TYR A 123 -10.54 2.73 4.63
C TYR A 123 -9.56 1.63 4.26
N TYR A 124 -8.82 1.82 3.17
CA TYR A 124 -7.72 0.96 2.78
C TYR A 124 -6.40 1.53 3.30
N SER A 125 -5.65 0.72 4.05
CA SER A 125 -4.31 1.07 4.52
C SER A 125 -3.27 0.45 3.58
N ILE A 126 -2.31 1.24 3.12
CA ILE A 126 -1.17 0.73 2.35
C ILE A 126 -0.26 -0.05 3.31
N ILE A 127 -0.08 -1.34 3.04
CA ILE A 127 0.78 -2.24 3.81
C ILE A 127 2.21 -2.17 3.30
N THR A 128 2.39 -2.27 1.98
CA THR A 128 3.69 -2.25 1.30
C THR A 128 3.48 -1.92 -0.18
N ALA A 129 4.55 -1.53 -0.86
CA ALA A 129 4.63 -1.33 -2.29
C ALA A 129 6.05 -1.60 -2.78
N TYR A 130 6.17 -2.15 -3.99
CA TYR A 130 7.44 -2.58 -4.58
C TYR A 130 7.35 -2.75 -6.10
N ASP A 131 8.51 -2.83 -6.77
CA ASP A 131 8.66 -2.87 -8.24
C ASP A 131 8.06 -4.13 -8.91
N ARG A 132 7.91 -5.22 -8.14
CA ARG A 132 7.62 -6.55 -8.70
C ARG A 132 6.27 -6.57 -9.40
N LYS A 133 6.27 -7.15 -10.60
CA LYS A 133 5.08 -7.33 -11.44
C LYS A 133 4.61 -8.78 -11.41
N SER A 134 3.36 -8.97 -11.81
CA SER A 134 2.64 -10.23 -11.92
C SER A 134 2.38 -10.91 -10.58
N HIS A 135 1.59 -10.26 -9.72
CA HIS A 135 1.17 -10.89 -8.47
C HIS A 135 0.23 -12.07 -8.77
N PRO A 136 0.44 -13.26 -8.16
CA PRO A 136 -0.53 -14.34 -8.28
C PRO A 136 -1.84 -13.92 -7.62
N GLY A 137 -2.92 -13.84 -8.41
CA GLY A 137 -4.21 -13.40 -7.92
C GLY A 137 -5.30 -13.49 -8.98
N THR A 138 -6.54 -13.34 -8.55
CA THR A 138 -7.68 -13.21 -9.46
C THR A 138 -7.93 -11.74 -9.73
N LYS A 139 -7.88 -11.32 -10.99
CA LYS A 139 -8.24 -9.97 -11.41
C LYS A 139 -9.72 -9.73 -11.16
N LEU A 140 -10.00 -8.71 -10.36
CA LEU A 140 -11.36 -8.24 -10.10
C LEU A 140 -11.77 -7.10 -11.04
N HIS A 141 -10.84 -6.16 -11.25
CA HIS A 141 -11.17 -4.89 -11.89
C HIS A 141 -9.92 -4.20 -12.45
N THR A 142 -10.11 -3.14 -13.22
CA THR A 142 -9.06 -2.25 -13.71
C THR A 142 -9.45 -0.81 -13.38
N LEU A 143 -8.52 -0.02 -12.82
CA LEU A 143 -8.70 1.42 -12.62
C LEU A 143 -8.96 2.08 -13.97
N ILE A 144 -9.91 3.00 -14.05
CA ILE A 144 -10.19 3.78 -15.26
C ILE A 144 -9.90 5.25 -15.06
#